data_AF-A0A286JZR1-F1
#
_entry.id   AF-A0A286JZR1-F1
#
_cell.length_a   1.000
_cell.length_b   1.000
_cell.length_c   1.000
_cell.angle_alpha   90.00
_cell.angle_beta   90.00
_cell.angle_gamma   90.00
#
_symmetry.space_group_name_H-M   'P 1'
#
loop_
_entity.id
_entity.type
_entity.pdbx_description
1 polymer ?
#
loop_
_entity_poly.entity_id
_entity_poly.type
_entity_poly.pdbx_seq_one_letter_code
_entity_poly.pdbx_strand_id
1 'polypeptide(L)'
;MDDQKKGLSVEEAQAVVDRFLSDYNGNIPLRNLVRANQEDIYGPQASRDKIGIRIDGAYHPGRGLITIVASNMGDEGAIIRTLRHELLGHFGLNTFNPEEKRALLARVLETRDEPTLSHIWAHVDSNYSDKSELHRAEEVFAFVAEDERSFLGRAWDRTRAALQHVLKAAGLVDEKSLTIHELRVEALAVAKGIKAGERLQQTFPKDDQSQFRLETVEHQLIFEDIARHAMMLSKPVENPVAIILGGQPGAGKAALSSYATAELGGNSIKIDADELRKYHPHFLKLMRENDRDAADLTHRDAAGWAVKLTNLGIKEHRNLVIDGTMRDPESLAKLCSKLQSAGYRIDARVLAVNDLVSRLSIHHRYELQHEANGFGRWSNRINHDLAFTGLPLTVDRLETANLVDRMLVTNRSGTDIYDNYRIAGDWQQTPVQGREHVDAERSRAWTQAERISFELTLDLVHSKMNRRQAGEVDLAELAAIRADYARTVDVQCKVNIPVQPKPR
;
A
#
# COMPACT_ATOMS: atom_id res chain seq x y z
N MET A 1 10.13 49.96 -16.09
CA MET A 1 8.94 49.52 -16.84
C MET A 1 8.85 48.04 -16.62
N ASP A 2 8.09 47.66 -15.59
CA ASP A 2 8.03 46.32 -15.04
C ASP A 2 6.74 45.67 -15.56
N ASP A 3 6.84 44.98 -16.69
CA ASP A 3 5.73 44.27 -17.34
C ASP A 3 5.85 42.77 -17.02
N GLN A 4 5.87 42.43 -15.74
CA GLN A 4 5.60 41.06 -15.30
C GLN A 4 4.11 40.82 -15.53
N LYS A 5 3.77 40.12 -16.63
CA LYS A 5 2.42 39.57 -16.82
C LYS A 5 2.02 38.81 -15.56
N LYS A 6 1.17 39.43 -14.74
CA LYS A 6 0.47 38.78 -13.63
C LYS A 6 -0.26 37.57 -14.22
N GLY A 7 -0.03 36.38 -13.66
CA GLY A 7 -0.79 35.21 -14.04
C GLY A 7 -2.30 35.43 -13.82
N LEU A 8 -3.11 34.51 -14.34
CA LEU A 8 -4.57 34.62 -14.24
C LEU A 8 -5.03 34.70 -12.79
N SER A 9 -6.14 35.41 -12.56
CA SER A 9 -6.84 35.35 -11.27
C SER A 9 -7.44 33.95 -11.05
N VAL A 10 -7.72 33.62 -9.78
CA VAL A 10 -8.35 32.34 -9.43
C VAL A 10 -9.72 32.22 -10.10
N GLU A 11 -10.47 33.33 -10.15
CA GLU A 11 -11.79 33.40 -10.77
C GLU A 11 -11.73 33.15 -12.28
N GLU A 12 -10.80 33.79 -12.99
CA GLU A 12 -10.60 33.57 -14.43
C GLU A 12 -10.17 32.13 -14.71
N ALA A 13 -9.22 31.61 -13.93
CA ALA A 13 -8.73 30.25 -14.10
C ALA A 13 -9.84 29.21 -13.83
N GLN A 14 -10.60 29.39 -12.74
CA GLN A 14 -11.72 28.52 -12.39
C GLN A 14 -12.79 28.51 -13.49
N ALA A 15 -13.12 29.66 -14.07
CA ALA A 15 -14.09 29.74 -15.17
C ALA A 15 -13.66 28.92 -16.40
N VAL A 16 -12.37 28.91 -16.72
CA VAL A 16 -11.81 28.08 -17.81
C VAL A 16 -11.87 26.60 -17.46
N VAL A 17 -11.48 26.21 -16.24
CA VAL A 17 -11.55 24.80 -15.77
C VAL A 17 -12.98 24.29 -15.83
N ASP A 18 -13.93 25.05 -15.32
CA ASP A 18 -15.35 24.65 -15.28
C ASP A 18 -15.93 24.52 -16.68
N ARG A 19 -15.61 25.46 -17.59
CA ARG A 19 -16.01 25.37 -18.99
C ARG A 19 -15.44 24.12 -19.65
N PHE A 20 -14.14 23.86 -19.48
CA PHE A 20 -13.50 22.68 -20.04
C PHE A 20 -14.12 21.38 -19.50
N LEU A 21 -14.37 21.27 -18.20
CA LEU A 21 -14.97 20.07 -17.61
C LEU A 21 -16.44 19.90 -18.02
N SER A 22 -17.18 21.00 -18.18
CA SER A 22 -18.57 20.97 -18.64
C SER A 22 -18.71 20.35 -20.04
N ASP A 23 -17.70 20.51 -20.90
CA ASP A 23 -17.66 19.92 -22.23
C ASP A 23 -17.63 18.38 -22.21
N TYR A 24 -17.34 17.74 -21.08
CA TYR A 24 -17.31 16.28 -20.91
C TYR A 24 -18.57 15.72 -20.26
N ASN A 25 -19.64 16.52 -20.11
CA ASN A 25 -20.96 16.08 -19.65
C ASN A 25 -20.95 15.35 -18.28
N GLY A 26 -20.01 15.70 -17.40
CA GLY A 26 -19.88 15.06 -16.09
C GLY A 26 -19.15 13.69 -16.09
N ASN A 27 -18.62 13.25 -17.23
CA ASN A 27 -17.93 11.97 -17.36
C ASN A 27 -16.48 11.98 -16.86
N ILE A 28 -16.00 13.12 -16.34
CA ILE A 28 -14.73 13.22 -15.60
C ILE A 28 -15.09 13.38 -14.12
N PRO A 29 -15.08 12.31 -13.31
CA PRO A 29 -15.53 12.32 -11.93
C PRO A 29 -14.45 12.85 -10.97
N LEU A 30 -13.75 13.92 -11.36
CA LEU A 30 -12.68 14.53 -10.57
C LEU A 30 -13.15 15.82 -9.94
N ARG A 31 -12.76 16.04 -8.68
CA ARG A 31 -12.86 17.37 -8.06
C ARG A 31 -11.79 18.26 -8.66
N ASN A 32 -12.08 19.54 -8.84
CA ASN A 32 -11.06 20.51 -9.24
C ASN A 32 -10.73 21.44 -8.05
N LEU A 33 -9.46 21.87 -8.00
CA LEU A 33 -8.96 22.80 -7.00
C LEU A 33 -8.06 23.83 -7.67
N VAL A 34 -8.60 25.04 -7.85
CA VAL A 34 -7.84 26.19 -8.36
C VAL A 34 -7.41 27.06 -7.18
N ARG A 35 -6.12 27.39 -7.10
CA ARG A 35 -5.58 28.33 -6.12
C ARG A 35 -4.65 29.33 -6.77
N ALA A 36 -4.42 30.44 -6.07
CA ALA A 36 -3.54 31.49 -6.54
C ALA A 36 -2.11 30.94 -6.69
N ASN A 37 -1.56 30.33 -5.64
CA ASN A 37 -0.18 29.86 -5.61
C ASN A 37 -0.05 28.36 -5.31
N GLN A 38 1.08 27.75 -5.67
CA GLN A 38 1.31 26.31 -5.52
C GLN A 38 1.42 25.89 -4.04
N GLU A 39 1.94 26.75 -3.16
CA GLU A 39 1.98 26.54 -1.72
C GLU A 39 0.59 26.52 -1.06
N ASP A 40 -0.42 27.13 -1.69
CA ASP A 40 -1.81 27.08 -1.20
C ASP A 40 -2.45 25.70 -1.46
N ILE A 41 -1.84 24.91 -2.34
CA ILE A 41 -2.27 23.54 -2.70
C ILE A 41 -1.43 22.50 -1.98
N TYR A 42 -0.10 22.68 -1.98
CA TYR A 42 0.86 21.67 -1.54
C TYR A 42 1.58 22.02 -0.23
N GLY A 43 1.29 23.19 0.34
CA GLY A 43 1.84 23.68 1.58
C GLY A 43 3.11 24.55 1.41
N PRO A 44 3.56 25.22 2.49
CA PRO A 44 4.60 26.26 2.41
C PRO A 44 5.99 25.78 1.99
N GLN A 45 6.24 24.47 1.95
CA GLN A 45 7.51 23.90 1.49
C GLN A 45 7.54 23.67 -0.03
N ALA A 46 6.38 23.71 -0.68
CA ALA A 46 6.27 23.57 -2.11
C ALA A 46 6.32 24.91 -2.86
N SER A 47 6.64 26.03 -2.19
CA SER A 47 6.76 27.32 -2.86
C SER A 47 7.90 27.32 -3.88
N ARG A 48 7.73 28.06 -4.98
CA ARG A 48 8.73 28.16 -6.05
C ARG A 48 10.12 28.52 -5.53
N ASP A 49 10.20 29.46 -4.58
CA ASP A 49 11.46 29.92 -4.00
C ASP A 49 12.21 28.84 -3.22
N LYS A 50 11.53 27.79 -2.77
CA LYS A 50 12.11 26.70 -1.96
C LYS A 50 12.48 25.47 -2.77
N ILE A 51 11.63 25.08 -3.74
CA ILE A 51 11.87 23.88 -4.55
C ILE A 51 12.48 24.18 -5.91
N GLY A 52 12.51 25.44 -6.33
CA GLY A 52 13.01 25.87 -7.64
C GLY A 52 12.17 25.41 -8.84
N ILE A 53 11.07 24.69 -8.60
CA ILE A 53 10.22 24.09 -9.62
C ILE A 53 8.87 24.80 -9.66
N ARG A 54 8.44 25.12 -10.88
CA ARG A 54 7.14 25.68 -11.22
C ARG A 54 6.14 24.53 -11.44
N ILE A 55 5.02 24.54 -10.73
CA ILE A 55 3.92 23.57 -10.91
C ILE A 55 2.71 24.30 -11.47
N ASP A 56 2.33 23.99 -12.70
CA ASP A 56 1.20 24.66 -13.36
C ASP A 56 -0.13 24.01 -12.98
N GLY A 57 -0.16 22.67 -12.95
CA GLY A 57 -1.25 21.85 -12.44
C GLY A 57 -0.78 20.43 -12.23
N ALA A 58 -1.63 19.59 -11.65
CA ALA A 58 -1.36 18.16 -11.54
C ALA A 58 -2.65 17.36 -11.37
N TYR A 59 -2.71 16.21 -12.04
CA TYR A 59 -3.68 15.17 -11.77
C TYR A 59 -3.21 14.29 -10.60
N HIS A 60 -4.04 14.20 -9.57
CA HIS A 60 -3.81 13.37 -8.39
C HIS A 60 -4.76 12.17 -8.40
N PRO A 61 -4.40 11.04 -9.04
CA PRO A 61 -5.26 9.86 -9.12
C PRO A 61 -5.64 9.34 -7.73
N GLY A 62 -4.71 9.38 -6.76
CA GLY A 62 -4.96 8.90 -5.40
C GLY A 62 -5.98 9.73 -4.61
N ARG A 63 -6.24 10.98 -5.03
CA ARG A 63 -7.15 11.93 -4.35
C ARG A 63 -8.43 12.22 -5.16
N GLY A 64 -8.51 11.75 -6.40
CA GLY A 64 -9.59 12.08 -7.33
C GLY A 64 -9.69 13.59 -7.57
N LEU A 65 -8.54 14.24 -7.76
CA LEU A 65 -8.40 15.70 -7.78
C LEU A 65 -7.56 16.15 -8.99
N ILE A 66 -7.96 17.23 -9.63
CA ILE A 66 -7.14 18.02 -10.55
C ILE A 66 -6.86 19.38 -9.91
N THR A 67 -5.60 19.80 -9.89
CA THR A 67 -5.16 21.06 -9.30
C THR A 67 -4.66 22.00 -10.38
N ILE A 68 -4.90 23.31 -10.22
CA ILE A 68 -4.40 24.36 -11.11
C ILE A 68 -3.89 25.53 -10.26
N VAL A 69 -2.71 26.03 -10.61
CA VAL A 69 -2.07 27.19 -9.96
C VAL A 69 -2.24 28.41 -10.85
N ALA A 70 -3.20 29.27 -10.52
CA ALA A 70 -3.64 30.37 -11.37
C ALA A 70 -2.53 31.39 -11.66
N SER A 71 -1.70 31.74 -10.68
CA SER A 71 -0.59 32.69 -10.86
C SER A 71 0.50 32.20 -11.80
N ASN A 72 0.55 30.88 -12.05
CA ASN A 72 1.48 30.28 -13.00
C ASN A 72 0.95 30.30 -14.43
N MET A 73 -0.35 30.58 -14.64
CA MET A 73 -1.00 30.55 -15.95
C MET A 73 -0.92 31.91 -16.63
N GLY A 74 -0.26 31.97 -17.80
CA GLY A 74 -0.08 33.22 -18.53
C GLY A 74 -1.29 33.65 -19.38
N ASP A 75 -2.15 32.70 -19.75
CA ASP A 75 -3.38 32.90 -20.51
C ASP A 75 -4.31 31.69 -20.38
N GLU A 76 -5.52 31.80 -20.92
CA GLU A 76 -6.50 30.70 -20.99
C GLU A 76 -5.92 29.46 -21.71
N GLY A 77 -5.12 29.67 -22.76
CA GLY A 77 -4.50 28.59 -23.52
C GLY A 77 -3.55 27.74 -22.67
N ALA A 78 -2.86 28.33 -21.70
CA ALA A 78 -2.01 27.62 -20.75
C ALA A 78 -2.83 26.66 -19.88
N ILE A 79 -3.98 27.10 -19.38
CA ILE A 79 -4.89 26.24 -18.60
C ILE A 79 -5.39 25.08 -19.46
N ILE A 80 -5.82 25.35 -20.69
CA ILE A 80 -6.32 24.29 -21.58
C ILE A 80 -5.23 23.27 -21.88
N ARG A 81 -3.99 23.70 -22.15
CA ARG A 81 -2.86 22.77 -22.36
C ARG A 81 -2.61 21.90 -21.12
N THR A 82 -2.53 22.50 -19.94
CA THR A 82 -2.36 21.75 -18.68
C THR A 82 -3.50 20.78 -18.45
N LEU A 83 -4.76 21.19 -18.63
CA LEU A 83 -5.90 20.28 -18.49
C LEU A 83 -5.86 19.13 -19.50
N ARG A 84 -5.38 19.36 -20.73
CA ARG A 84 -5.22 18.28 -21.70
C ARG A 84 -4.10 17.32 -21.30
N HIS A 85 -2.96 17.83 -20.85
CA HIS A 85 -1.86 17.00 -20.33
C HIS A 85 -2.35 16.10 -19.18
N GLU A 86 -2.97 16.71 -18.18
CA GLU A 86 -3.40 16.02 -16.96
C GLU A 86 -4.62 15.12 -17.18
N LEU A 87 -5.64 15.61 -17.91
CA LEU A 87 -6.92 14.92 -18.04
C LEU A 87 -7.01 14.03 -19.29
N LEU A 88 -6.39 14.40 -20.40
CA LEU A 88 -6.42 13.59 -21.64
C LEU A 88 -5.17 12.73 -21.78
N GLY A 89 -4.03 13.19 -21.28
CA GLY A 89 -2.82 12.39 -21.10
C GLY A 89 -3.01 11.37 -19.99
N HIS A 90 -2.87 11.77 -18.73
CA HIS A 90 -2.82 10.83 -17.60
C HIS A 90 -4.17 10.21 -17.24
N PHE A 91 -5.19 11.01 -16.93
CA PHE A 91 -6.53 10.45 -16.65
C PHE A 91 -7.12 9.75 -17.88
N GLY A 92 -6.89 10.29 -19.08
CA GLY A 92 -7.35 9.70 -20.33
C GLY A 92 -6.76 8.31 -20.57
N LEU A 93 -5.45 8.14 -20.34
CA LEU A 93 -4.81 6.82 -20.36
C LEU A 93 -5.39 5.88 -19.31
N ASN A 94 -5.83 6.40 -18.15
CA ASN A 94 -6.48 5.61 -17.12
C ASN A 94 -7.90 5.12 -17.49
N THR A 95 -8.47 5.58 -18.61
CA THR A 95 -9.74 5.03 -19.14
C THR A 95 -9.59 3.74 -19.92
N PHE A 96 -8.36 3.38 -20.31
CA PHE A 96 -8.05 2.05 -20.82
C PHE A 96 -7.96 1.05 -19.68
N ASN A 97 -8.26 -0.22 -19.97
CA ASN A 97 -7.88 -1.27 -19.05
C ASN A 97 -6.34 -1.41 -19.01
N PRO A 98 -5.76 -2.09 -18.00
CA PRO A 98 -4.30 -2.15 -17.84
C PRO A 98 -3.53 -2.70 -19.06
N GLU A 99 -4.08 -3.71 -19.74
CA GLU A 99 -3.46 -4.33 -20.92
C GLU A 99 -3.43 -3.36 -22.11
N GLU A 100 -4.56 -2.70 -22.37
CA GLU A 100 -4.70 -1.69 -23.42
C GLU A 100 -3.77 -0.48 -23.17
N LYS A 101 -3.70 0.01 -21.93
CA LYS A 101 -2.81 1.12 -21.55
C LYS A 101 -1.35 0.70 -21.76
N ARG A 102 -0.95 -0.52 -21.37
CA ARG A 102 0.42 -1.02 -21.58
C ARG A 102 0.76 -1.17 -23.06
N ALA A 103 -0.14 -1.73 -23.86
CA ALA A 103 0.06 -1.89 -25.29
C ALA A 103 0.27 -0.54 -25.98
N LEU A 104 -0.54 0.47 -25.62
CA LEU A 104 -0.38 1.82 -26.12
C LEU A 104 0.97 2.44 -25.71
N LEU A 105 1.37 2.33 -24.44
CA LEU A 105 2.66 2.88 -23.98
C LEU A 105 3.88 2.16 -24.59
N ALA A 106 3.81 0.85 -24.81
CA ALA A 106 4.85 0.11 -25.53
C ALA A 106 5.01 0.61 -26.97
N ARG A 107 3.89 0.90 -27.62
CA ARG A 107 3.87 1.50 -28.96
C ARG A 107 4.40 2.94 -28.98
N VAL A 108 4.19 3.71 -27.91
CA VAL A 108 4.84 5.01 -27.74
C VAL A 108 6.36 4.85 -27.58
N LEU A 109 6.84 3.86 -26.81
CA LEU A 109 8.29 3.62 -26.65
C LEU A 109 9.02 3.34 -27.96
N GLU A 110 8.37 2.66 -28.90
CA GLU A 110 8.93 2.38 -30.24
C GLU A 110 9.18 3.66 -31.06
N THR A 111 8.66 4.81 -30.62
CA THR A 111 8.84 6.10 -31.28
C THR A 111 10.10 6.86 -30.86
N ARG A 112 11.00 6.24 -30.08
CA ARG A 112 12.23 6.90 -29.60
C ARG A 112 13.09 7.48 -30.73
N ASP A 113 13.15 6.80 -31.86
CA ASP A 113 13.90 7.23 -33.04
C ASP A 113 13.05 7.99 -34.06
N GLU A 114 11.78 8.28 -33.74
CA GLU A 114 10.86 8.96 -34.65
C GLU A 114 11.18 10.47 -34.72
N PRO A 115 11.55 11.02 -35.90
CA PRO A 115 11.99 12.41 -36.01
C PRO A 115 10.93 13.42 -35.53
N THR A 116 9.65 13.12 -35.74
CA THR A 116 8.55 14.01 -35.36
C THR A 116 8.36 14.12 -33.84
N LEU A 117 8.79 13.11 -33.07
CA LEU A 117 8.69 13.07 -31.60
C LEU A 117 10.03 13.37 -30.91
N SER A 118 11.13 13.49 -31.66
CA SER A 118 12.48 13.74 -31.13
C SER A 118 12.56 14.88 -30.12
N HIS A 119 11.87 16.00 -30.36
CA HIS A 119 11.84 17.14 -29.45
C HIS A 119 11.09 16.86 -28.14
N ILE A 120 10.03 16.05 -28.18
CA ILE A 120 9.26 15.64 -26.99
C ILE A 120 10.08 14.60 -26.20
N TRP A 121 10.65 13.61 -26.87
CA TRP A 121 11.53 12.63 -26.25
C TRP A 121 12.74 13.28 -25.59
N ALA A 122 13.40 14.22 -26.27
CA ALA A 122 14.52 14.96 -25.69
C ALA A 122 14.11 15.74 -24.43
N HIS A 123 12.93 16.36 -24.44
CA HIS A 123 12.40 17.06 -23.28
C HIS A 123 12.11 16.11 -22.11
N VAL A 124 11.42 14.99 -22.38
CA VAL A 124 11.05 14.00 -21.38
C VAL A 124 12.28 13.30 -20.81
N ASP A 125 13.21 12.86 -21.65
CA ASP A 125 14.44 12.21 -21.21
C ASP A 125 15.31 13.15 -20.36
N SER A 126 15.27 14.46 -20.61
CA SER A 126 15.97 15.45 -19.77
C SER A 126 15.28 15.66 -18.42
N ASN A 127 13.96 15.85 -18.40
CA ASN A 127 13.23 16.26 -17.21
C ASN A 127 12.75 15.10 -16.33
N TYR A 128 12.73 13.88 -16.87
CA TYR A 128 12.25 12.67 -16.22
C TYR A 128 13.27 11.52 -16.33
N SER A 129 14.57 11.87 -16.35
CA SER A 129 15.69 10.91 -16.45
C SER A 129 15.71 9.88 -15.31
N ASP A 130 15.14 10.20 -14.15
CA ASP A 130 14.99 9.31 -12.99
C ASP A 130 13.82 8.33 -13.13
N LYS A 131 12.98 8.47 -14.17
CA LYS A 131 11.77 7.67 -14.36
C LYS A 131 11.99 6.48 -15.30
N SER A 132 11.13 5.47 -15.15
CA SER A 132 11.11 4.29 -16.01
C SER A 132 10.81 4.66 -17.46
N GLU A 133 11.19 3.79 -18.40
CA GLU A 133 10.87 3.94 -19.83
C GLU A 133 9.36 4.10 -20.07
N LEU A 134 8.54 3.23 -19.47
CA LEU A 134 7.08 3.33 -19.59
C LEU A 134 6.53 4.63 -19.01
N HIS A 135 7.11 5.15 -17.93
CA HIS A 135 6.73 6.45 -17.35
C HIS A 135 7.05 7.58 -18.31
N ARG A 136 8.24 7.56 -18.90
CA ARG A 136 8.60 8.52 -19.94
C ARG A 136 7.70 8.41 -21.18
N ALA A 137 7.28 7.22 -21.57
CA ALA A 137 6.29 7.05 -22.64
C ALA A 137 4.90 7.62 -22.30
N GLU A 138 4.47 7.53 -21.03
CA GLU A 138 3.23 8.16 -20.57
C GLU A 138 3.32 9.69 -20.62
N GLU A 139 4.45 10.27 -20.19
CA GLU A 139 4.72 11.71 -20.34
C GLU A 139 4.73 12.13 -21.81
N VAL A 140 5.37 11.36 -22.69
CA VAL A 140 5.36 11.63 -24.14
C VAL A 140 3.94 11.66 -24.68
N PHE A 141 3.08 10.70 -24.29
CA PHE A 141 1.67 10.71 -24.69
C PHE A 141 0.93 11.94 -24.14
N ALA A 142 1.19 12.33 -22.90
CA ALA A 142 0.58 13.51 -22.27
C ALA A 142 0.98 14.82 -22.99
N PHE A 143 2.26 14.99 -23.33
CA PHE A 143 2.74 16.11 -24.15
C PHE A 143 2.11 16.13 -25.55
N VAL A 144 1.90 14.96 -26.16
CA VAL A 144 1.21 14.87 -27.45
C VAL A 144 -0.26 15.32 -27.34
N ALA A 145 -0.92 15.02 -26.21
CA ALA A 145 -2.30 15.42 -25.95
C ALA A 145 -2.49 16.94 -25.76
N GLU A 146 -1.42 17.71 -25.53
CA GLU A 146 -1.51 19.16 -25.32
C GLU A 146 -1.90 19.95 -26.59
N ASP A 147 -1.46 19.50 -27.78
CA ASP A 147 -1.55 20.32 -29.00
C ASP A 147 -2.96 20.35 -29.61
N GLU A 148 -3.46 21.58 -29.82
CA GLU A 148 -4.76 21.86 -30.41
C GLU A 148 -4.78 21.75 -31.94
N ARG A 149 -3.62 21.89 -32.59
CA ARG A 149 -3.52 22.17 -34.04
C ARG A 149 -3.99 21.05 -34.97
N SER A 150 -4.42 19.91 -34.45
CA SER A 150 -4.94 18.79 -35.24
C SER A 150 -6.46 18.60 -35.13
N PHE A 151 -7.20 19.53 -34.52
CA PHE A 151 -8.63 19.35 -34.22
C PHE A 151 -9.61 19.68 -35.37
N LEU A 152 -9.14 19.96 -36.59
CA LEU A 152 -10.01 20.18 -37.75
C LEU A 152 -9.62 19.30 -38.94
N GLY A 153 -10.46 18.30 -39.22
CA GLY A 153 -10.56 17.70 -40.55
C GLY A 153 -10.87 16.21 -40.59
N ARG A 154 -12.03 15.87 -41.18
CA ARG A 154 -12.40 14.70 -42.05
C ARG A 154 -11.78 13.30 -41.85
N ALA A 155 -11.10 13.01 -40.75
CA ALA A 155 -10.50 11.70 -40.45
C ALA A 155 -11.33 10.89 -39.44
N TRP A 156 -12.63 11.14 -39.35
CA TRP A 156 -13.53 10.43 -38.43
C TRP A 156 -13.94 9.05 -38.97
N ASP A 157 -13.95 8.85 -40.29
CA ASP A 157 -14.48 7.62 -40.89
C ASP A 157 -13.49 6.45 -40.95
N ARG A 158 -12.28 6.58 -40.38
CA ARG A 158 -11.24 5.52 -40.41
C ARG A 158 -10.86 4.95 -39.04
N THR A 159 -11.29 5.55 -37.94
CA THR A 159 -10.79 5.21 -36.58
C THR A 159 -11.49 4.01 -35.94
N ARG A 160 -12.39 3.33 -36.63
CA ARG A 160 -12.86 1.99 -36.21
C ARG A 160 -11.96 0.86 -36.74
N ALA A 161 -11.18 1.12 -37.80
CA ALA A 161 -10.28 0.15 -38.42
C ALA A 161 -8.87 0.15 -37.83
N ALA A 162 -8.39 1.29 -37.32
CA ALA A 162 -7.07 1.40 -36.69
C ALA A 162 -6.96 0.57 -35.40
N LEU A 163 -8.00 0.63 -34.55
CA LEU A 163 -8.06 -0.17 -33.33
C LEU A 163 -8.19 -1.68 -33.60
N GLN A 164 -8.86 -2.07 -34.69
CA GLN A 164 -8.92 -3.47 -35.13
C GLN A 164 -7.60 -3.97 -35.75
N HIS A 165 -6.75 -3.10 -36.30
CA HIS A 165 -5.43 -3.48 -36.80
C HIS A 165 -4.38 -3.59 -35.68
N VAL A 166 -4.43 -2.71 -34.68
CA VAL A 166 -3.51 -2.74 -33.53
C VAL A 166 -3.73 -3.97 -32.65
N LEU A 167 -4.97 -4.46 -32.53
CA LEU A 167 -5.30 -5.66 -31.75
C LEU A 167 -5.22 -6.99 -32.54
N LYS A 168 -4.99 -6.96 -33.87
CA LYS A 168 -4.79 -8.19 -34.67
C LYS A 168 -3.32 -8.54 -34.92
N ALA A 169 -2.38 -7.67 -34.57
CA ALA A 169 -0.96 -7.88 -34.82
C ALA A 169 -0.19 -8.50 -33.63
N ALA A 170 -0.73 -9.58 -33.08
CA ALA A 170 0.10 -10.71 -32.64
C ALA A 170 0.68 -11.49 -33.86
N GLY A 171 0.76 -10.84 -35.03
CA GLY A 171 1.22 -11.37 -36.30
C GLY A 171 0.95 -10.41 -37.48
N LEU A 172 2.02 -9.73 -37.94
CA LEU A 172 2.27 -9.15 -39.28
C LEU A 172 1.68 -7.78 -39.71
N VAL A 173 2.60 -6.79 -39.84
CA VAL A 173 2.73 -5.61 -40.77
C VAL A 173 1.79 -4.40 -40.54
N ASP A 174 2.25 -3.15 -40.32
CA ASP A 174 3.17 -2.29 -41.11
C ASP A 174 4.49 -1.86 -40.41
N GLU A 175 5.56 -1.77 -41.20
CA GLU A 175 6.94 -1.35 -40.84
C GLU A 175 7.10 0.14 -40.47
N LYS A 176 6.00 0.90 -40.30
CA LYS A 176 6.08 2.33 -39.97
C LYS A 176 6.00 2.55 -38.46
N SER A 177 7.00 3.24 -37.93
CA SER A 177 7.00 3.79 -36.58
C SER A 177 5.74 4.64 -36.37
N LEU A 178 5.17 4.57 -35.16
CA LEU A 178 4.09 5.46 -34.79
C LEU A 178 4.56 6.91 -34.90
N THR A 179 3.77 7.74 -35.58
CA THR A 179 4.05 9.16 -35.75
C THR A 179 3.33 9.99 -34.69
N ILE A 180 3.79 11.23 -34.49
CA ILE A 180 3.08 12.21 -33.64
C ILE A 180 1.61 12.40 -34.07
N HIS A 181 1.30 12.28 -35.37
CA HIS A 181 -0.05 12.46 -35.88
C HIS A 181 -0.99 11.33 -35.41
N GLU A 182 -0.52 10.08 -35.43
CA GLU A 182 -1.30 8.93 -34.99
C GLU A 182 -1.57 8.99 -33.48
N LEU A 183 -0.58 9.36 -32.67
CA LEU A 183 -0.77 9.56 -31.23
C LEU A 183 -1.80 10.66 -30.93
N ARG A 184 -1.84 11.74 -31.73
CA ARG A 184 -2.87 12.79 -31.60
C ARG A 184 -4.26 12.30 -31.96
N VAL A 185 -4.38 11.46 -32.97
CA VAL A 185 -5.66 10.83 -33.34
C VAL A 185 -6.16 9.94 -32.20
N GLU A 186 -5.28 9.20 -31.53
CA GLU A 186 -5.64 8.39 -30.37
C GLU A 186 -6.06 9.24 -29.16
N ALA A 187 -5.30 10.29 -28.81
CA ALA A 187 -5.68 11.21 -27.74
C ALA A 187 -7.06 11.85 -28.01
N LEU A 188 -7.36 12.18 -29.28
CA LEU A 188 -8.67 12.69 -29.69
C LEU A 188 -9.79 11.65 -29.53
N ALA A 189 -9.53 10.39 -29.86
CA ALA A 189 -10.50 9.31 -29.69
C ALA A 189 -10.82 9.09 -28.21
N VAL A 190 -9.80 9.12 -27.33
CA VAL A 190 -9.97 9.06 -25.88
C VAL A 190 -10.85 10.20 -25.39
N ALA A 191 -10.54 11.45 -25.77
CA ALA A 191 -11.30 12.62 -25.38
C ALA A 191 -12.78 12.53 -25.80
N LYS A 192 -13.05 12.10 -27.04
CA LYS A 192 -14.42 11.91 -27.54
C LYS A 192 -15.17 10.80 -26.80
N GLY A 193 -14.52 9.67 -26.54
CA GLY A 193 -15.12 8.57 -25.79
C GLY A 193 -15.45 8.94 -24.35
N ILE A 194 -14.61 9.73 -23.68
CA ILE A 194 -14.90 10.28 -22.35
C ILE A 194 -16.09 11.23 -22.44
N LYS A 195 -16.08 12.17 -23.39
CA LYS A 195 -17.16 13.14 -23.59
C LYS A 195 -18.52 12.48 -23.85
N ALA A 196 -18.53 11.38 -24.60
CA ALA A 196 -19.73 10.59 -24.90
C ALA A 196 -20.20 9.69 -23.75
N GLY A 197 -19.40 9.53 -22.69
CA GLY A 197 -19.68 8.59 -21.58
C GLY A 197 -19.41 7.12 -21.93
N GLU A 198 -18.77 6.87 -23.07
CA GLU A 198 -18.42 5.53 -23.55
C GLU A 198 -17.11 5.02 -22.92
N ARG A 199 -16.31 5.92 -22.35
CA ARG A 199 -15.05 5.61 -21.65
C ARG A 199 -15.09 6.10 -20.21
N LEU A 200 -15.06 5.17 -19.28
CA LEU A 200 -14.91 5.41 -17.85
C LEU A 200 -13.51 5.02 -17.40
N GLN A 201 -13.06 5.54 -16.26
CA GLN A 201 -11.77 5.14 -15.68
C GLN A 201 -11.77 3.62 -15.38
N GLN A 202 -10.78 2.91 -15.89
CA GLN A 202 -10.62 1.45 -15.74
C GLN A 202 -9.28 1.09 -15.09
N THR A 203 -8.27 1.95 -15.22
CA THR A 203 -6.98 1.83 -14.54
C THR A 203 -6.92 2.82 -13.38
N PHE A 204 -6.56 2.32 -12.20
CA PHE A 204 -6.50 3.11 -10.96
C PHE A 204 -5.07 3.06 -10.39
N PRO A 205 -4.23 4.07 -10.68
CA PRO A 205 -2.93 4.24 -10.05
C PRO A 205 -3.00 4.13 -8.53
N LYS A 206 -1.98 3.51 -7.94
CA LYS A 206 -1.83 3.34 -6.49
C LYS A 206 -1.59 4.66 -5.76
N ASP A 207 -0.82 5.54 -6.39
CA ASP A 207 -0.43 6.88 -5.95
C ASP A 207 -0.12 7.75 -7.17
N ASP A 208 0.24 9.01 -6.93
CA ASP A 208 0.48 10.01 -7.97
C ASP A 208 1.73 9.72 -8.83
N GLN A 209 2.56 8.72 -8.49
CA GLN A 209 3.76 8.36 -9.26
C GLN A 209 3.65 7.00 -9.98
N SER A 210 2.63 6.21 -9.68
CA SER A 210 2.40 4.89 -10.26
C SER A 210 1.60 4.94 -11.58
N GLN A 211 1.98 4.14 -12.58
CA GLN A 211 1.26 4.09 -13.86
C GLN A 211 0.16 3.02 -13.92
N PHE A 212 0.36 1.92 -13.17
CA PHE A 212 -0.47 0.72 -13.15
C PHE A 212 -0.56 0.13 -11.73
N ARG A 213 -1.51 -0.78 -11.52
CA ARG A 213 -1.46 -1.85 -10.49
C ARG A 213 -0.79 -3.09 -11.12
N LEU A 214 -0.38 -4.13 -10.36
CA LEU A 214 -0.20 -5.47 -10.97
C LEU A 214 -1.42 -5.74 -11.89
N GLU A 215 -1.21 -6.24 -13.11
CA GLU A 215 -2.32 -6.40 -14.07
C GLU A 215 -3.40 -7.30 -13.46
N THR A 216 -4.68 -7.03 -13.71
CA THR A 216 -5.75 -7.82 -13.06
C THR A 216 -5.65 -9.30 -13.44
N VAL A 217 -5.25 -9.59 -14.69
CA VAL A 217 -4.98 -10.95 -15.16
C VAL A 217 -3.73 -11.51 -14.49
N GLU A 218 -2.61 -10.79 -14.44
CA GLU A 218 -1.39 -11.23 -13.75
C GLU A 218 -1.64 -11.51 -12.26
N HIS A 219 -2.29 -10.58 -11.56
CA HIS A 219 -2.69 -10.74 -10.16
C HIS A 219 -3.65 -11.93 -9.98
N GLN A 220 -4.52 -12.21 -10.95
CA GLN A 220 -5.44 -13.34 -10.92
C GLN A 220 -4.71 -14.67 -11.21
N LEU A 221 -3.82 -14.73 -12.18
CA LEU A 221 -2.99 -15.90 -12.49
C LEU A 221 -2.10 -16.27 -11.30
N ILE A 222 -1.43 -15.27 -10.70
CA ILE A 222 -0.65 -15.48 -9.47
C ILE A 222 -1.56 -15.98 -8.34
N PHE A 223 -2.78 -15.42 -8.22
CA PHE A 223 -3.73 -15.91 -7.24
C PHE A 223 -4.15 -17.36 -7.49
N GLU A 224 -4.34 -17.76 -8.75
CA GLU A 224 -4.69 -19.14 -9.11
C GLU A 224 -3.60 -20.13 -8.73
N ASP A 225 -2.33 -19.75 -8.88
CA ASP A 225 -1.19 -20.55 -8.41
C ASP A 225 -1.13 -20.65 -6.88
N ILE A 226 -1.31 -19.51 -6.17
CA ILE A 226 -1.42 -19.47 -4.70
C ILE A 226 -2.57 -20.38 -4.23
N ALA A 227 -3.74 -20.24 -4.85
CA ALA A 227 -4.94 -20.99 -4.52
C ALA A 227 -4.73 -22.49 -4.77
N ARG A 228 -4.17 -22.87 -5.92
CA ARG A 228 -3.86 -24.28 -6.23
C ARG A 228 -2.94 -24.88 -5.18
N HIS A 229 -1.86 -24.17 -4.82
CA HIS A 229 -0.93 -24.64 -3.79
C HIS A 229 -1.63 -24.80 -2.42
N ALA A 230 -2.39 -23.80 -1.99
CA ALA A 230 -3.13 -23.86 -0.72
C ALA A 230 -4.17 -25.00 -0.68
N MET A 231 -4.86 -25.26 -1.80
CA MET A 231 -5.85 -26.34 -1.88
C MET A 231 -5.21 -27.73 -1.87
N MET A 232 -3.99 -27.89 -2.39
CA MET A 232 -3.25 -29.16 -2.34
C MET A 232 -2.78 -29.53 -0.94
N LEU A 233 -2.48 -28.54 -0.09
CA LEU A 233 -1.95 -28.75 1.26
C LEU A 233 -3.03 -28.94 2.33
N SER A 234 -4.31 -28.83 1.96
CA SER A 234 -5.43 -29.01 2.88
C SER A 234 -6.52 -29.88 2.24
N LYS A 235 -7.55 -30.22 3.01
CA LYS A 235 -8.77 -30.92 2.60
C LYS A 235 -9.99 -30.27 3.27
N PRO A 236 -11.18 -30.32 2.63
CA PRO A 236 -12.42 -29.86 3.25
C PRO A 236 -12.72 -30.65 4.53
N VAL A 237 -13.38 -30.01 5.49
CA VAL A 237 -13.84 -30.63 6.73
C VAL A 237 -15.29 -30.23 7.02
N GLU A 238 -16.04 -31.10 7.70
CA GLU A 238 -17.45 -30.84 8.02
C GLU A 238 -17.63 -29.69 9.00
N ASN A 239 -16.75 -29.60 10.00
CA ASN A 239 -16.78 -28.58 11.06
C ASN A 239 -15.49 -27.76 11.01
N PRO A 240 -15.41 -26.73 10.14
CA PRO A 240 -14.16 -26.02 9.90
C PRO A 240 -13.79 -25.11 11.07
N VAL A 241 -12.49 -24.98 11.31
CA VAL A 241 -11.91 -24.15 12.37
C VAL A 241 -11.10 -23.02 11.75
N ALA A 242 -11.30 -21.79 12.23
CA ALA A 242 -10.49 -20.64 11.89
C ALA A 242 -9.72 -20.17 13.12
N ILE A 243 -8.40 -20.34 13.11
CA ILE A 243 -7.50 -19.83 14.13
C ILE A 243 -6.96 -18.47 13.65
N ILE A 244 -7.30 -17.39 14.34
CA ILE A 244 -6.89 -16.03 14.02
C ILE A 244 -5.81 -15.58 15.00
N LEU A 245 -4.63 -15.24 14.47
CA LEU A 245 -3.50 -14.81 15.27
C LEU A 245 -3.51 -13.29 15.44
N GLY A 246 -3.13 -12.84 16.63
CA GLY A 246 -3.01 -11.42 17.00
C GLY A 246 -1.69 -11.10 17.67
N GLY A 247 -1.16 -9.91 17.39
CA GLY A 247 0.11 -9.44 17.93
C GLY A 247 0.80 -8.47 16.99
N GLN A 248 1.44 -7.45 17.55
CA GLN A 248 2.15 -6.44 16.77
C GLN A 248 3.33 -7.05 15.98
N PRO A 249 3.77 -6.40 14.89
CA PRO A 249 5.05 -6.72 14.24
C PRO A 249 6.19 -6.91 15.26
N GLY A 250 7.01 -7.95 15.09
CA GLY A 250 8.10 -8.24 16.02
C GLY A 250 7.72 -8.99 17.31
N ALA A 251 6.42 -9.22 17.58
CA ALA A 251 5.98 -9.97 18.76
C ALA A 251 6.43 -11.45 18.76
N GLY A 252 6.57 -12.08 17.59
CA GLY A 252 7.01 -13.47 17.47
C GLY A 252 5.91 -14.49 17.13
N LYS A 253 4.84 -14.07 16.44
CA LYS A 253 3.69 -14.90 16.07
C LYS A 253 4.00 -16.17 15.26
N ALA A 254 5.18 -16.27 14.64
CA ALA A 254 5.58 -17.41 13.84
C ALA A 254 5.46 -18.74 14.60
N ALA A 255 5.84 -18.77 15.89
CA ALA A 255 5.69 -19.95 16.72
C ALA A 255 4.21 -20.33 16.91
N LEU A 256 3.34 -19.36 17.23
CA LEU A 256 1.89 -19.58 17.36
C LEU A 256 1.28 -20.09 16.06
N SER A 257 1.71 -19.56 14.91
CA SER A 257 1.25 -20.02 13.60
C SER A 257 1.62 -21.48 13.34
N SER A 258 2.85 -21.88 13.66
CA SER A 258 3.30 -23.27 13.55
C SER A 258 2.51 -24.20 14.48
N TYR A 259 2.30 -23.81 15.74
CA TYR A 259 1.52 -24.60 16.69
C TYR A 259 0.06 -24.74 16.25
N ALA A 260 -0.58 -23.65 15.81
CA ALA A 260 -1.95 -23.67 15.29
C ALA A 260 -2.09 -24.60 14.07
N THR A 261 -1.12 -24.59 13.17
CA THR A 261 -1.11 -25.48 12.00
C THR A 261 -0.95 -26.94 12.41
N ALA A 262 -0.05 -27.22 13.36
CA ALA A 262 0.17 -28.57 13.88
C ALA A 262 -1.06 -29.12 14.63
N GLU A 263 -1.74 -28.28 15.41
CA GLU A 263 -2.98 -28.64 16.13
C GLU A 263 -4.09 -29.09 15.17
N LEU A 264 -4.16 -28.48 13.99
CA LEU A 264 -5.08 -28.87 12.93
C LEU A 264 -4.57 -30.07 12.10
N GLY A 265 -3.56 -30.78 12.59
CA GLY A 265 -2.96 -31.94 11.92
C GLY A 265 -2.26 -31.60 10.61
N GLY A 266 -1.85 -30.34 10.42
CA GLY A 266 -1.35 -29.82 9.15
C GLY A 266 -2.44 -29.61 8.08
N ASN A 267 -3.71 -29.91 8.38
CA ASN A 267 -4.82 -29.79 7.45
C ASN A 267 -5.45 -28.39 7.53
N SER A 268 -4.71 -27.35 7.12
CA SER A 268 -5.20 -25.96 7.14
C SER A 268 -4.57 -25.12 6.03
N ILE A 269 -5.24 -24.01 5.71
CA ILE A 269 -4.68 -22.97 4.84
C ILE A 269 -4.11 -21.88 5.72
N LYS A 270 -2.80 -21.67 5.63
CA LYS A 270 -2.14 -20.52 6.23
C LYS A 270 -2.35 -19.28 5.36
N ILE A 271 -2.98 -18.25 5.93
CA ILE A 271 -3.24 -16.97 5.29
C ILE A 271 -2.36 -15.93 5.97
N ASP A 272 -1.26 -15.56 5.29
CA ASP A 272 -0.28 -14.62 5.81
C ASP A 272 0.15 -13.68 4.68
N ALA A 273 -0.28 -12.41 4.76
CA ALA A 273 0.02 -11.42 3.74
C ALA A 273 1.53 -11.15 3.60
N ASP A 274 2.34 -11.35 4.65
CA ASP A 274 3.80 -11.20 4.56
C ASP A 274 4.42 -12.34 3.74
N GLU A 275 3.92 -13.56 3.90
CA GLU A 275 4.35 -14.71 3.09
C GLU A 275 3.85 -14.62 1.65
N LEU A 276 2.62 -14.14 1.44
CA LEU A 276 2.05 -13.99 0.10
C LEU A 276 2.77 -12.94 -0.75
N ARG A 277 3.46 -11.96 -0.15
CA ARG A 277 4.28 -10.98 -0.91
C ARG A 277 5.38 -11.64 -1.73
N LYS A 278 5.85 -12.83 -1.33
CA LYS A 278 6.89 -13.57 -2.06
C LYS A 278 6.45 -14.00 -3.46
N TYR A 279 5.15 -14.05 -3.71
CA TYR A 279 4.58 -14.34 -5.04
C TYR A 279 4.54 -13.11 -5.94
N HIS A 280 4.82 -11.90 -5.43
CA HIS A 280 4.86 -10.70 -6.25
C HIS A 280 6.09 -10.73 -7.19
N PRO A 281 5.92 -10.59 -8.52
CA PRO A 281 7.02 -10.78 -9.49
C PRO A 281 8.23 -9.87 -9.25
N HIS A 282 7.96 -8.63 -8.80
CA HIS A 282 9.01 -7.66 -8.48
C HIS A 282 9.51 -7.69 -7.03
N PHE A 283 9.05 -8.62 -6.19
CA PHE A 283 9.38 -8.62 -4.75
C PHE A 283 10.88 -8.58 -4.50
N LEU A 284 11.65 -9.50 -5.12
CA LEU A 284 13.10 -9.56 -4.94
C LEU A 284 13.83 -8.32 -5.49
N LYS A 285 13.31 -7.72 -6.56
CA LYS A 285 13.86 -6.47 -7.12
C LYS A 285 13.68 -5.33 -6.12
N LEU A 286 12.45 -5.14 -5.63
CA LEU A 286 12.12 -4.10 -4.66
C LEU A 286 12.90 -4.27 -3.35
N MET A 287 13.05 -5.50 -2.86
CA MET A 287 13.86 -5.78 -1.67
C MET A 287 15.34 -5.43 -1.85
N ARG A 288 15.90 -5.59 -3.06
CA ARG A 288 17.29 -5.21 -3.35
C ARG A 288 17.48 -3.71 -3.54
N GLU A 289 16.49 -3.04 -4.13
CA GLU A 289 16.53 -1.60 -4.38
C GLU A 289 16.31 -0.79 -3.11
N ASN A 290 15.27 -1.14 -2.34
CA ASN A 290 14.93 -0.48 -1.08
C ASN A 290 14.09 -1.41 -0.19
N ASP A 291 14.75 -2.15 0.69
CA ASP A 291 14.11 -3.12 1.59
C ASP A 291 13.19 -2.50 2.65
N ARG A 292 13.32 -1.19 2.91
CA ARG A 292 12.47 -0.44 3.85
C ARG A 292 11.07 -0.20 3.30
N ASP A 293 10.98 0.12 2.01
CA ASP A 293 9.73 0.51 1.36
C ASP A 293 9.07 -0.66 0.60
N ALA A 294 9.82 -1.72 0.30
CA ALA A 294 9.34 -2.89 -0.45
C ALA A 294 8.05 -3.50 0.12
N ALA A 295 7.90 -3.52 1.44
CA ALA A 295 6.71 -4.05 2.10
C ALA A 295 5.45 -3.21 1.81
N ASP A 296 5.58 -1.88 1.78
CA ASP A 296 4.49 -0.94 1.48
C ASP A 296 4.18 -0.93 -0.01
N LEU A 297 5.20 -1.11 -0.85
CA LEU A 297 5.06 -1.25 -2.31
C LEU A 297 4.22 -2.47 -2.70
N THR A 298 4.41 -3.60 -2.01
CA THR A 298 3.74 -4.89 -2.31
C THR A 298 2.51 -5.18 -1.45
N HIS A 299 2.22 -4.37 -0.42
CA HIS A 299 1.18 -4.68 0.57
C HIS A 299 -0.22 -4.89 -0.02
N ARG A 300 -0.63 -4.04 -0.98
CA ARG A 300 -2.01 -4.08 -1.51
C ARG A 300 -2.31 -5.36 -2.30
N ASP A 301 -1.35 -5.88 -3.04
CA ASP A 301 -1.55 -7.12 -3.81
C ASP A 301 -1.53 -8.34 -2.89
N ALA A 302 -0.58 -8.39 -1.95
CA ALA A 302 -0.54 -9.46 -0.96
C ALA A 302 -1.77 -9.47 -0.04
N ALA A 303 -2.27 -8.30 0.36
CA ALA A 303 -3.53 -8.20 1.10
C ALA A 303 -4.73 -8.64 0.24
N GLY A 304 -4.72 -8.29 -1.06
CA GLY A 304 -5.73 -8.76 -2.02
C GLY A 304 -5.75 -10.27 -2.15
N TRP A 305 -4.59 -10.91 -2.29
CA TRP A 305 -4.45 -12.36 -2.30
C TRP A 305 -4.89 -13.00 -0.99
N ALA A 306 -4.52 -12.41 0.16
CA ALA A 306 -4.96 -12.90 1.47
C ALA A 306 -6.49 -12.92 1.56
N VAL A 307 -7.17 -11.84 1.17
CA VAL A 307 -8.65 -11.76 1.16
C VAL A 307 -9.26 -12.79 0.21
N LYS A 308 -8.75 -12.91 -1.02
CA LYS A 308 -9.24 -13.91 -1.98
C LYS A 308 -9.04 -15.34 -1.45
N LEU A 309 -7.90 -15.61 -0.82
CA LEU A 309 -7.56 -16.92 -0.26
C LEU A 309 -8.44 -17.27 0.94
N THR A 310 -8.70 -16.31 1.84
CA THR A 310 -9.68 -16.46 2.93
C THR A 310 -11.05 -16.82 2.39
N ASN A 311 -11.53 -16.09 1.39
CA ASN A 311 -12.86 -16.31 0.82
C ASN A 311 -12.97 -17.68 0.14
N LEU A 312 -11.91 -18.10 -0.56
CA LEU A 312 -11.86 -19.42 -1.18
C LEU A 312 -11.83 -20.52 -0.12
N GLY A 313 -11.01 -20.37 0.93
CA GLY A 313 -10.95 -21.34 2.03
C GLY A 313 -12.28 -21.49 2.76
N ILE A 314 -13.02 -20.38 2.96
CA ILE A 314 -14.40 -20.39 3.49
C ILE A 314 -15.34 -21.16 2.56
N LYS A 315 -15.33 -20.84 1.26
CA LYS A 315 -16.17 -21.49 0.25
C LYS A 315 -15.94 -23.00 0.19
N GLU A 316 -14.68 -23.43 0.32
CA GLU A 316 -14.26 -24.83 0.20
C GLU A 316 -14.19 -25.55 1.56
N HIS A 317 -14.78 -24.98 2.62
CA HIS A 317 -14.85 -25.54 3.98
C HIS A 317 -13.51 -26.03 4.52
N ARG A 318 -12.46 -25.20 4.38
CA ARG A 318 -11.09 -25.51 4.84
C ARG A 318 -10.85 -24.95 6.23
N ASN A 319 -10.04 -25.63 7.04
CA ASN A 319 -9.52 -24.98 8.25
C ASN A 319 -8.58 -23.83 7.85
N LEU A 320 -8.61 -22.75 8.62
CA LEU A 320 -7.85 -21.53 8.35
C LEU A 320 -6.92 -21.19 9.51
N VAL A 321 -5.69 -20.80 9.20
CA VAL A 321 -4.78 -20.15 10.14
C VAL A 321 -4.47 -18.76 9.59
N ILE A 322 -5.08 -17.73 10.15
CA ILE A 322 -5.03 -16.36 9.64
C ILE A 322 -4.03 -15.56 10.46
N ASP A 323 -2.88 -15.20 9.87
CA ASP A 323 -1.90 -14.32 10.50
C ASP A 323 -2.36 -12.86 10.37
N GLY A 324 -2.71 -12.27 11.51
CA GLY A 324 -3.14 -10.89 11.62
C GLY A 324 -2.39 -10.13 12.69
N THR A 325 -2.55 -8.81 12.68
CA THR A 325 -2.07 -7.93 13.76
C THR A 325 -3.17 -7.52 14.72
N MET A 326 -4.44 -7.78 14.38
CA MET A 326 -5.64 -7.34 15.13
C MET A 326 -5.61 -5.83 15.44
N ARG A 327 -5.17 -5.02 14.48
CA ARG A 327 -5.04 -3.56 14.66
C ARG A 327 -6.36 -2.79 14.65
N ASP A 328 -7.41 -3.36 14.04
CA ASP A 328 -8.69 -2.69 13.83
C ASP A 328 -9.84 -3.61 14.26
N PRO A 329 -10.56 -3.26 15.35
CA PRO A 329 -11.62 -4.09 15.90
C PRO A 329 -12.76 -4.36 14.90
N GLU A 330 -13.15 -3.35 14.12
CA GLU A 330 -14.33 -3.45 13.24
C GLU A 330 -14.06 -4.28 11.98
N SER A 331 -12.87 -4.17 11.39
CA SER A 331 -12.48 -5.03 10.27
C SER A 331 -12.40 -6.49 10.70
N LEU A 332 -11.88 -6.77 11.90
CA LEU A 332 -11.81 -8.13 12.40
C LEU A 332 -13.19 -8.68 12.78
N ALA A 333 -14.05 -7.84 13.37
CA ALA A 333 -15.42 -8.20 13.68
C ALA A 333 -16.19 -8.65 12.42
N LYS A 334 -16.05 -7.91 11.31
CA LYS A 334 -16.65 -8.28 10.01
C LYS A 334 -16.17 -9.65 9.51
N LEU A 335 -14.87 -9.94 9.64
CA LEU A 335 -14.33 -11.24 9.27
C LEU A 335 -14.89 -12.35 10.16
N CYS A 336 -14.95 -12.13 11.47
CA CYS A 336 -15.50 -13.10 12.42
C CYS A 336 -16.98 -13.38 12.15
N SER A 337 -17.80 -12.35 11.94
CA SER A 337 -19.22 -12.53 11.58
C SER A 337 -19.39 -13.30 10.27
N LYS A 338 -18.52 -13.08 9.29
CA LYS A 338 -18.52 -13.85 8.03
C LYS A 338 -18.17 -15.33 8.27
N LEU A 339 -17.18 -15.61 9.11
CA LEU A 339 -16.78 -16.97 9.48
C LEU A 339 -17.89 -17.69 10.26
N GLN A 340 -18.50 -17.02 11.25
CA GLN A 340 -19.64 -17.56 12.01
C GLN A 340 -20.82 -17.90 11.08
N SER A 341 -21.14 -17.00 10.14
CA SER A 341 -22.20 -17.23 9.14
C SER A 341 -21.89 -18.41 8.21
N ALA A 342 -20.61 -18.78 8.07
CA ALA A 342 -20.16 -19.93 7.30
C ALA A 342 -19.96 -21.20 8.15
N GLY A 343 -20.37 -21.20 9.43
CA GLY A 343 -20.33 -22.36 10.31
C GLY A 343 -18.95 -22.68 10.90
N TYR A 344 -18.03 -21.71 10.94
CA TYR A 344 -16.72 -21.91 11.53
C TYR A 344 -16.75 -21.84 13.06
N ARG A 345 -15.98 -22.71 13.71
CA ARG A 345 -15.46 -22.45 15.06
C ARG A 345 -14.29 -21.48 14.96
N ILE A 346 -14.27 -20.42 15.77
CA ILE A 346 -13.27 -19.35 15.69
C ILE A 346 -12.45 -19.29 16.97
N ASP A 347 -11.13 -19.48 16.83
CA ASP A 347 -10.17 -19.36 17.92
C ASP A 347 -9.34 -18.07 17.71
N ALA A 348 -9.51 -17.06 18.57
CA ALA A 348 -8.60 -15.92 18.62
C ALA A 348 -7.40 -16.25 19.51
N ARG A 349 -6.18 -16.15 18.96
CA ARG A 349 -4.93 -16.42 19.67
C ARG A 349 -4.01 -15.22 19.62
N VAL A 350 -3.76 -14.64 20.78
CA VAL A 350 -3.09 -13.36 20.94
C VAL A 350 -1.74 -13.56 21.61
N LEU A 351 -0.72 -12.89 21.08
CA LEU A 351 0.60 -12.82 21.69
C LEU A 351 0.78 -11.48 22.40
N ALA A 352 0.78 -11.51 23.73
CA ALA A 352 1.02 -10.36 24.58
C ALA A 352 2.53 -10.17 24.79
N VAL A 353 3.08 -9.11 24.20
CA VAL A 353 4.52 -8.79 24.24
C VAL A 353 4.70 -7.31 24.48
N ASN A 354 5.63 -6.98 25.37
CA ASN A 354 6.06 -5.61 25.63
C ASN A 354 6.56 -4.90 24.34
N ASP A 355 6.31 -3.58 24.25
CA ASP A 355 6.60 -2.77 23.08
C ASP A 355 8.09 -2.70 22.74
N LEU A 356 8.97 -2.56 23.74
CA LEU A 356 10.42 -2.50 23.53
C LEU A 356 10.95 -3.80 22.97
N VAL A 357 10.44 -4.91 23.50
CA VAL A 357 10.80 -6.27 23.10
C VAL A 357 10.42 -6.52 21.64
N SER A 358 9.21 -6.11 21.22
CA SER A 358 8.78 -6.26 19.83
C SER A 358 9.49 -5.29 18.87
N ARG A 359 9.71 -4.03 19.27
CA ARG A 359 10.48 -3.04 18.48
C ARG A 359 11.91 -3.52 18.24
N LEU A 360 12.63 -3.94 19.27
CA LEU A 360 13.99 -4.46 19.13
C LEU A 360 14.03 -5.72 18.25
N SER A 361 12.99 -6.55 18.32
CA SER A 361 12.90 -7.76 17.49
C SER A 361 12.72 -7.46 15.99
N ILE A 362 12.12 -6.32 15.63
CA ILE A 362 12.07 -5.86 14.24
C ILE A 362 13.49 -5.57 13.73
N HIS A 363 14.27 -4.79 14.48
CA HIS A 363 15.66 -4.51 14.12
C HIS A 363 16.50 -5.79 14.10
N HIS A 364 16.41 -6.63 15.12
CA HIS A 364 17.16 -7.88 15.18
C HIS A 364 16.89 -8.79 13.98
N ARG A 365 15.61 -8.97 13.61
CA ARG A 365 15.24 -9.71 12.41
C ARG A 365 15.80 -9.05 11.14
N TYR A 366 15.65 -7.74 11.02
CA TYR A 366 16.14 -6.99 9.87
C TYR A 366 17.65 -7.18 9.68
N GLU A 367 18.44 -6.98 10.73
CA GLU A 367 19.89 -7.13 10.69
C GLU A 367 20.33 -8.58 10.40
N LEU A 368 19.66 -9.59 10.96
CA LEU A 368 19.95 -11.00 10.64
C LEU A 368 19.66 -11.34 9.17
N GLN A 369 18.55 -10.84 8.62
CA GLN A 369 18.21 -11.08 7.23
C GLN A 369 19.13 -10.33 6.27
N HIS A 370 19.52 -9.11 6.63
CA HIS A 370 20.46 -8.33 5.85
C HIS A 370 21.86 -8.98 5.81
N GLU A 371 22.33 -9.53 6.94
CA GLU A 371 23.59 -10.28 6.99
C GLU A 371 23.52 -11.56 6.14
N ALA A 372 22.38 -12.25 6.11
CA ALA A 372 22.21 -13.49 5.36
C ALA A 372 21.98 -13.29 3.85
N ASN A 373 21.21 -12.26 3.47
CA ASN A 373 20.65 -12.12 2.11
C ASN A 373 21.04 -10.83 1.39
N GLY A 374 21.68 -9.87 2.08
CA GLY A 374 21.94 -8.52 1.58
C GLY A 374 20.75 -7.55 1.64
N PHE A 375 19.60 -7.99 2.17
CA PHE A 375 18.41 -7.17 2.43
C PHE A 375 17.58 -7.78 3.57
N GLY A 376 16.81 -6.96 4.29
CA GLY A 376 16.04 -7.37 5.45
C GLY A 376 14.58 -6.91 5.42
N ARG A 377 13.68 -7.74 5.98
CA ARG A 377 12.26 -7.37 6.12
C ARG A 377 12.08 -6.33 7.22
N TRP A 378 11.85 -5.10 6.80
CA TRP A 378 11.51 -4.00 7.70
C TRP A 378 10.03 -3.98 8.09
N SER A 379 9.73 -3.42 9.24
CA SER A 379 8.36 -3.11 9.65
C SER A 379 8.37 -1.73 10.30
N ASN A 380 7.71 -0.76 9.66
CA ASN A 380 7.75 0.61 10.14
C ASN A 380 7.05 0.75 11.51
N ARG A 381 7.49 1.76 12.27
CA ARG A 381 6.99 2.03 13.62
C ARG A 381 5.50 2.34 13.65
N ILE A 382 4.97 3.03 12.64
CA ILE A 382 3.54 3.40 12.58
C ILE A 382 2.67 2.13 12.58
N ASN A 383 2.98 1.15 11.73
CA ASN A 383 2.25 -0.12 11.66
C ASN A 383 2.42 -0.95 12.94
N HIS A 384 3.59 -0.88 13.57
CA HIS A 384 3.82 -1.48 14.88
C HIS A 384 2.90 -0.88 15.95
N ASP A 385 2.93 0.44 16.10
CA ASP A 385 2.25 1.16 17.17
C ASP A 385 0.72 1.07 16.99
N LEU A 386 0.21 1.17 15.76
CA LEU A 386 -1.21 0.94 15.47
C LEU A 386 -1.68 -0.46 15.88
N ALA A 387 -0.87 -1.50 15.62
CA ALA A 387 -1.18 -2.85 16.05
C ALA A 387 -1.06 -3.02 17.58
N PHE A 388 -0.05 -2.39 18.19
CA PHE A 388 0.15 -2.44 19.63
C PHE A 388 -1.06 -1.83 20.36
N THR A 389 -1.51 -0.64 19.96
CA THR A 389 -2.66 0.04 20.56
C THR A 389 -3.99 -0.61 20.19
N GLY A 390 -4.15 -1.10 18.96
CA GLY A 390 -5.41 -1.68 18.48
C GLY A 390 -5.72 -3.09 19.00
N LEU A 391 -4.68 -3.88 19.32
CA LEU A 391 -4.84 -5.28 19.73
C LEU A 391 -5.74 -5.44 20.98
N PRO A 392 -5.51 -4.76 22.12
CA PRO A 392 -6.34 -4.95 23.32
C PRO A 392 -7.79 -4.53 23.10
N LEU A 393 -8.03 -3.49 22.29
CA LEU A 393 -9.37 -3.03 21.90
C LEU A 393 -10.08 -4.09 21.05
N THR A 394 -9.32 -4.76 20.18
CA THR A 394 -9.87 -5.83 19.34
C THR A 394 -10.20 -7.06 20.18
N VAL A 395 -9.35 -7.43 21.15
CA VAL A 395 -9.62 -8.54 22.08
C VAL A 395 -10.93 -8.29 22.85
N ASP A 396 -11.06 -7.12 23.47
CA ASP A 396 -12.27 -6.70 24.18
C ASP A 396 -13.51 -6.75 23.27
N ARG A 397 -13.41 -6.21 22.05
CA ARG A 397 -14.49 -6.23 21.07
C ARG A 397 -14.93 -7.64 20.68
N LEU A 398 -13.99 -8.57 20.51
CA LEU A 398 -14.28 -9.95 20.14
C LEU A 398 -14.99 -10.70 21.27
N GLU A 399 -14.54 -10.52 22.50
CA GLU A 399 -15.14 -11.18 23.68
C GLU A 399 -16.52 -10.61 24.01
N THR A 400 -16.62 -9.28 24.15
CA THR A 400 -17.87 -8.59 24.55
C THR A 400 -19.02 -8.78 23.56
N ALA A 401 -18.70 -8.99 22.28
CA ALA A 401 -19.69 -9.21 21.25
C ALA A 401 -19.81 -10.67 20.80
N ASN A 402 -19.18 -11.60 21.51
CA ASN A 402 -19.31 -13.04 21.27
C ASN A 402 -18.96 -13.44 19.82
N LEU A 403 -17.93 -12.80 19.24
CA LEU A 403 -17.55 -12.97 17.84
C LEU A 403 -16.59 -14.14 17.62
N VAL A 404 -16.08 -14.74 18.70
CA VAL A 404 -15.18 -15.90 18.68
C VAL A 404 -15.63 -16.93 19.71
N ASP A 405 -15.19 -18.18 19.56
CA ASP A 405 -15.54 -19.30 20.45
C ASP A 405 -14.45 -19.59 21.50
N ARG A 406 -13.22 -19.14 21.24
CA ARG A 406 -12.10 -19.20 22.19
C ARG A 406 -11.27 -17.92 22.11
N MET A 407 -10.88 -17.39 23.26
CA MET A 407 -9.88 -16.34 23.39
C MET A 407 -8.69 -16.88 24.18
N LEU A 408 -7.53 -16.98 23.52
CA LEU A 408 -6.27 -17.41 24.12
C LEU A 408 -5.28 -16.26 24.08
N VAL A 409 -4.74 -15.86 25.22
CA VAL A 409 -3.63 -14.92 25.33
C VAL A 409 -2.41 -15.68 25.82
N THR A 410 -1.30 -15.54 25.10
CA THR A 410 -0.02 -16.19 25.37
C THR A 410 1.08 -15.14 25.49
N ASN A 411 2.10 -15.41 26.29
CA ASN A 411 3.30 -14.58 26.32
C ASN A 411 4.34 -15.09 25.29
N ARG A 412 5.43 -14.32 25.13
CA ARG A 412 6.49 -14.65 24.16
C ARG A 412 7.20 -15.98 24.44
N SER A 413 7.22 -16.44 25.68
CA SER A 413 7.83 -17.71 26.08
C SER A 413 6.94 -18.92 25.76
N GLY A 414 5.71 -18.69 25.28
CA GLY A 414 4.74 -19.75 25.00
C GLY A 414 3.92 -20.17 26.22
N THR A 415 3.89 -19.38 27.29
CA THR A 415 3.00 -19.60 28.43
C THR A 415 1.63 -19.01 28.14
N ASP A 416 0.58 -19.81 28.30
CA ASP A 416 -0.80 -19.37 28.23
C ASP A 416 -1.14 -18.58 29.50
N ILE A 417 -1.43 -17.28 29.34
CA ILE A 417 -1.73 -16.38 30.46
C ILE A 417 -3.23 -16.14 30.65
N TYR A 418 -4.03 -16.43 29.62
CA TYR A 418 -5.49 -16.41 29.66
C TYR A 418 -6.04 -17.37 28.60
N ASP A 419 -6.98 -18.23 28.96
CA ASP A 419 -7.65 -19.13 28.02
C ASP A 419 -9.13 -19.25 28.42
N ASN A 420 -10.02 -18.73 27.57
CA ASN A 420 -11.45 -18.73 27.82
C ASN A 420 -12.20 -19.27 26.60
N TYR A 421 -13.29 -19.99 26.86
CA TYR A 421 -14.08 -20.69 25.85
C TYR A 421 -15.55 -20.34 26.00
N ARG A 422 -16.27 -20.39 24.88
CA ARG A 422 -17.73 -20.34 24.87
C ARG A 422 -18.31 -21.75 24.88
N ILE A 423 -19.19 -22.02 25.85
CA ILE A 423 -19.92 -23.27 25.99
C ILE A 423 -21.41 -22.94 26.03
N ALA A 424 -22.20 -23.58 25.16
CA ALA A 424 -23.64 -23.33 25.05
C ALA A 424 -24.02 -21.85 24.82
N GLY A 425 -23.12 -21.06 24.23
CA GLY A 425 -23.33 -19.64 23.91
C GLY A 425 -22.75 -18.67 24.94
N ASP A 426 -22.37 -19.14 26.13
CA ASP A 426 -21.85 -18.31 27.22
C ASP A 426 -20.35 -18.53 27.45
N TRP A 427 -19.66 -17.49 27.90
CA TRP A 427 -18.26 -17.59 28.32
C TRP A 427 -18.12 -18.42 29.60
N GLN A 428 -17.14 -19.31 29.64
CA GLN A 428 -16.84 -20.10 30.83
C GLN A 428 -16.36 -19.23 32.00
N GLN A 429 -15.58 -18.18 31.70
CA GLN A 429 -15.10 -17.20 32.67
C GLN A 429 -15.78 -15.86 32.43
N THR A 430 -16.48 -15.34 33.45
CA THR A 430 -17.15 -14.03 33.45
C THR A 430 -16.79 -13.23 34.71
N PRO A 431 -16.44 -11.94 34.60
CA PRO A 431 -16.35 -11.16 33.37
C PRO A 431 -15.20 -11.66 32.46
N VAL A 432 -15.34 -11.41 31.16
CA VAL A 432 -14.27 -11.62 30.19
C VAL A 432 -13.10 -10.68 30.51
N GLN A 433 -11.88 -11.16 30.35
CA GLN A 433 -10.67 -10.50 30.88
C GLN A 433 -9.49 -10.53 29.90
N GLY A 434 -9.70 -10.88 28.63
CA GLY A 434 -8.61 -11.04 27.67
C GLY A 434 -7.80 -9.76 27.48
N ARG A 435 -8.46 -8.60 27.47
CA ARG A 435 -7.80 -7.28 27.38
C ARG A 435 -6.90 -7.03 28.59
N GLU A 436 -7.42 -7.25 29.79
CA GLU A 436 -6.73 -7.05 31.05
C GLU A 436 -5.46 -7.90 31.11
N HIS A 437 -5.53 -9.16 30.67
CA HIS A 437 -4.37 -10.03 30.60
C HIS A 437 -3.32 -9.58 29.57
N VAL A 438 -3.74 -9.05 28.42
CA VAL A 438 -2.82 -8.45 27.43
C VAL A 438 -2.12 -7.23 28.03
N ASP A 439 -2.87 -6.32 28.65
CA ASP A 439 -2.34 -5.07 29.22
C ASP A 439 -1.43 -5.35 30.43
N ALA A 440 -1.79 -6.31 31.29
CA ALA A 440 -0.99 -6.75 32.42
C ALA A 440 0.36 -7.35 31.97
N GLU A 441 0.37 -8.26 30.99
CA GLU A 441 1.61 -8.87 30.51
C GLU A 441 2.51 -7.85 29.78
N ARG A 442 1.92 -6.86 29.10
CA ARG A 442 2.70 -5.80 28.43
C ARG A 442 3.38 -4.84 29.40
N SER A 443 2.78 -4.62 30.57
CA SER A 443 3.21 -3.63 31.57
C SER A 443 3.97 -4.23 32.75
N ARG A 444 4.02 -5.56 32.87
CA ARG A 444 4.68 -6.21 34.01
C ARG A 444 6.16 -5.85 34.14
N ALA A 445 6.66 -5.96 35.36
CA ALA A 445 8.08 -5.83 35.63
C ALA A 445 8.86 -6.94 34.91
N TRP A 446 10.02 -6.58 34.35
CA TRP A 446 10.90 -7.53 33.71
C TRP A 446 11.74 -8.25 34.75
N THR A 447 11.94 -9.55 34.56
CA THR A 447 12.90 -10.33 35.33
C THR A 447 14.33 -9.93 35.00
N GLN A 448 15.28 -10.26 35.88
CA GLN A 448 16.70 -10.00 35.63
C GLN A 448 17.21 -10.69 34.35
N ALA A 449 16.75 -11.92 34.08
CA ALA A 449 17.11 -12.66 32.88
C ALA A 449 16.61 -11.97 31.59
N GLU A 450 15.40 -11.42 31.61
CA GLU A 450 14.84 -10.68 30.48
C GLU A 450 15.60 -9.38 30.21
N ARG A 451 15.99 -8.65 31.25
CA ARG A 451 16.83 -7.45 31.15
C ARG A 451 18.17 -7.76 30.48
N ILE A 452 18.86 -8.79 30.98
CA ILE A 452 20.15 -9.25 30.41
C ILE A 452 19.97 -9.67 28.94
N SER A 453 18.93 -10.45 28.62
CA SER A 453 18.66 -10.89 27.26
C SER A 453 18.39 -9.72 26.30
N PHE A 454 17.66 -8.71 26.78
CA PHE A 454 17.36 -7.51 26.01
C PHE A 454 18.62 -6.67 25.75
N GLU A 455 19.46 -6.47 26.76
CA GLU A 455 20.74 -5.74 26.63
C GLU A 455 21.69 -6.43 25.66
N LEU A 456 21.84 -7.76 25.76
CA LEU A 456 22.63 -8.55 24.82
C LEU A 456 22.11 -8.42 23.38
N THR A 457 20.79 -8.40 23.21
CA THR A 457 20.17 -8.22 21.89
C THR A 457 20.39 -6.81 21.36
N LEU A 458 20.29 -5.78 22.20
CA LEU A 458 20.59 -4.39 21.84
C LEU A 458 22.02 -4.25 21.30
N ASP A 459 22.98 -4.85 22.00
CA ASP A 459 24.39 -4.76 21.63
C ASP A 459 24.70 -5.58 20.37
N LEU A 460 24.04 -6.73 20.19
CA LEU A 460 24.11 -7.51 18.96
C LEU A 460 23.57 -6.73 17.75
N VAL A 461 22.40 -6.09 17.90
CA VAL A 461 21.80 -5.25 16.84
C VAL A 461 22.71 -4.08 16.52
N HIS A 462 23.24 -3.38 17.53
CA HIS A 462 24.19 -2.29 17.34
C HIS A 462 25.44 -2.75 16.59
N SER A 463 26.01 -3.89 16.98
CA SER A 463 27.18 -4.48 16.31
C SER A 463 26.90 -4.79 14.83
N LYS A 464 25.72 -5.34 14.51
CA LYS A 464 25.33 -5.62 13.12
C LYS A 464 25.10 -4.34 12.31
N MET A 465 24.42 -3.35 12.90
CA MET A 465 24.25 -2.02 12.31
C MET A 465 25.60 -1.39 11.95
N ASN A 466 26.59 -1.43 12.85
CA ASN A 466 27.93 -0.91 12.56
C ASN A 466 28.62 -1.69 11.43
N ARG A 467 28.50 -3.03 11.42
CA ARG A 467 29.08 -3.87 10.35
C ARG A 467 28.48 -3.58 8.97
N ARG A 468 27.17 -3.32 8.87
CA ARG A 468 26.54 -2.93 7.61
C ARG A 468 26.66 -1.44 7.28
N GLN A 469 27.31 -0.65 8.14
CA GLN A 469 27.40 0.81 8.01
C GLN A 469 26.01 1.47 7.95
N ALA A 470 25.17 1.15 8.94
CA ALA A 470 23.81 1.69 9.04
C ALA A 470 23.78 3.23 9.02
N GLY A 471 22.79 3.79 8.34
CA GLY A 471 22.58 5.24 8.28
C GLY A 471 22.15 5.84 9.62
N GLU A 472 22.23 7.17 9.74
CA GLU A 472 21.96 7.89 10.99
C GLU A 472 20.55 7.64 11.55
N VAL A 473 19.55 7.50 10.68
CA VAL A 473 18.15 7.23 11.06
C VAL A 473 18.04 5.91 11.84
N ASP A 474 18.72 4.86 11.39
CA ASP A 474 18.67 3.53 12.02
C ASP A 474 19.32 3.52 13.40
N LEU A 475 20.47 4.20 13.50
CA LEU A 475 21.21 4.35 14.75
C LEU A 475 20.40 5.19 15.75
N ALA A 476 19.72 6.24 15.26
CA ALA A 476 18.83 7.06 16.09
C ALA A 476 17.62 6.27 16.60
N GLU A 477 17.01 5.40 15.77
CA GLU A 477 15.92 4.52 16.21
C GLU A 477 16.37 3.53 17.28
N LEU A 478 17.54 2.90 17.13
CA LEU A 478 18.09 2.00 18.13
C LEU A 478 18.44 2.74 19.43
N ALA A 479 19.00 3.95 19.32
CA ALA A 479 19.29 4.81 20.47
C ALA A 479 18.00 5.20 21.22
N ALA A 480 16.91 5.48 20.49
CA ALA A 480 15.61 5.75 21.10
C ALA A 480 15.08 4.54 21.87
N ILE A 481 15.20 3.31 21.34
CA ILE A 481 14.86 2.08 22.08
C ILE A 481 15.69 1.95 23.35
N ARG A 482 17.01 2.19 23.27
CA ARG A 482 17.90 2.16 24.44
C ARG A 482 17.49 3.19 25.50
N ALA A 483 17.13 4.40 25.08
CA ALA A 483 16.66 5.45 25.99
C ALA A 483 15.29 5.11 26.63
N ASP A 484 14.36 4.54 25.86
CA ASP A 484 13.06 4.07 26.38
C ASP A 484 13.26 2.93 27.41
N TYR A 485 14.18 2.00 27.14
CA TYR A 485 14.53 0.92 28.07
C TYR A 485 15.13 1.43 29.38
N ALA A 486 16.09 2.36 29.32
CA ALA A 486 16.69 2.95 30.52
C ALA A 486 15.63 3.62 31.42
N ARG A 487 14.69 4.37 30.83
CA ARG A 487 13.56 4.96 31.56
C ARG A 487 12.67 3.90 32.21
N THR A 488 12.41 2.80 31.50
CA THR A 488 11.57 1.70 32.00
C THR A 488 12.20 1.02 33.21
N VAL A 489 13.52 0.75 33.17
CA VAL A 489 14.26 0.16 34.29
C VAL A 489 14.31 1.11 35.48
N ASP A 490 14.56 2.40 35.26
CA ASP A 490 14.58 3.41 36.32
C ASP A 490 13.24 3.50 37.08
N VAL A 491 12.12 3.47 36.35
CA VAL A 491 10.78 3.46 36.96
C VAL A 491 10.57 2.19 37.78
N GLN A 492 10.91 1.02 37.24
CA GLN A 492 10.77 -0.25 37.96
C GLN A 492 11.67 -0.31 39.22
N CYS A 493 12.87 0.26 39.18
CA CYS A 493 13.77 0.35 40.34
C CYS A 493 13.24 1.30 41.42
N LYS A 494 12.60 2.42 41.06
CA LYS A 494 12.00 3.36 42.02
C LYS A 494 10.74 2.81 42.69
N VAL A 495 9.95 2.00 41.99
CA VAL A 495 8.74 1.36 42.54
C VAL A 495 9.09 0.22 43.53
N ASN A 496 10.27 -0.40 43.39
CA ASN A 496 10.74 -1.49 44.25
C ASN A 496 11.54 -1.05 45.49
N ILE A 497 11.56 0.25 45.85
CA ILE A 497 12.15 0.70 47.12
C ILE A 497 11.16 0.40 48.25
N PRO A 498 11.48 -0.46 49.24
CA PRO A 498 10.62 -0.65 50.39
C PRO A 498 10.54 0.67 51.16
N VAL A 499 9.33 1.17 51.42
CA VAL A 499 9.10 2.26 52.36
C VAL A 499 9.64 1.79 53.71
N GLN A 500 10.78 2.33 54.14
CA GLN A 500 11.31 2.01 55.46
C GLN A 500 10.27 2.39 56.52
N PRO A 501 9.94 1.50 57.47
CA PRO A 501 9.05 1.87 58.56
C PRO A 501 9.71 3.00 59.36
N LYS A 502 9.01 4.12 59.50
CA LYS A 502 9.46 5.24 60.33
C LYS A 502 9.73 4.71 61.75
N PRO A 503 10.91 4.98 62.34
CA PRO A 503 11.15 4.64 63.73
C PRO A 503 10.17 5.41 64.62
N ARG A 504 9.62 4.71 65.61
CA ARG A 504 8.60 5.20 66.56
C ARG A 504 9.12 6.33 67.43
#